data_AF-A0A2V1B4A5-F1
#
_entry.id   AF-A0A2V1B4A5-F1
#
_cell.length_a   1.000
_cell.length_b   1.000
_cell.length_c   1.000
_cell.angle_alpha   90.00
_cell.angle_beta   90.00
_cell.angle_gamma   90.00
#
_symmetry.space_group_name_H-M   'P 1'
#
loop_
_entity.id
_entity.type
_entity.pdbx_description
1 polymer ?
#
loop_
_entity_poly.entity_id
_entity_poly.type
_entity_poly.pdbx_seq_one_letter_code
_entity_poly.pdbx_strand_id
1 'polypeptide(L)'
;TVYLDNYFTSIPLFQELRACGYSTVKTTPLNNIHIIHQTDDFQAKIRRRPRKTSTNSRIVRLVFKEKHTKKLHIPRFINNYNYYIKRVDLANQFREVYETHRIT
;
A
#
# COMPACT_ATOMS: atom_id res chain seq x y z
N THR A 1 -9.56 -7.87 6.96
CA THR A 1 -8.12 -7.68 6.68
C THR A 1 -7.69 -6.33 7.13
N VAL A 2 -6.65 -6.26 7.98
CA VAL A 2 -6.07 -5.00 8.49
C VAL A 2 -4.88 -4.62 7.62
N TYR A 3 -4.82 -3.36 7.19
CA TYR A 3 -3.73 -2.82 6.37
C TYR A 3 -2.88 -1.89 7.26
N LEU A 4 -1.61 -2.22 7.40
CA LEU A 4 -0.70 -1.55 8.33
C LEU A 4 0.43 -0.87 7.56
N ASP A 5 0.72 0.38 7.90
CA ASP A 5 1.86 1.10 7.36
C ASP A 5 3.17 0.63 7.99
N ASN A 6 4.29 1.23 7.57
CA ASN A 6 5.63 0.87 8.04
C ASN A 6 5.84 1.03 9.55
N TYR A 7 5.05 1.87 10.23
CA TYR A 7 5.19 2.17 11.65
C TYR A 7 4.74 0.98 12.53
N PHE A 8 3.73 0.23 12.09
CA PHE A 8 3.16 -0.90 12.85
C PHE A 8 3.71 -2.27 12.41
N THR A 9 4.94 -2.34 11.88
CA THR A 9 5.44 -3.54 11.17
C THR A 9 6.19 -4.57 12.02
N SER A 10 6.09 -4.51 13.36
CA SER A 10 6.81 -5.42 14.25
C SER A 10 6.34 -6.88 14.07
N ILE A 11 7.27 -7.82 13.88
CA ILE A 11 6.97 -9.25 13.68
C ILE A 11 6.08 -9.84 14.80
N PRO A 12 6.28 -9.52 16.10
CA PRO A 12 5.42 -10.02 17.17
C PRO A 12 3.95 -9.63 17.02
N LEU A 13 3.66 -8.38 16.60
CA LEU A 13 2.29 -7.93 16.39
C LEU A 13 1.57 -8.76 15.30
N PHE A 14 2.29 -9.25 14.29
CA PHE A 14 1.69 -10.12 13.26
C PHE A 14 1.32 -11.49 13.80
N GLN A 15 2.14 -12.04 14.69
CA GLN A 15 1.87 -13.34 15.29
C GLN A 15 0.63 -13.28 16.18
N GLU A 16 0.52 -12.23 16.99
CA GLU A 16 -0.65 -11.97 17.83
C GLU A 16 -1.93 -11.76 17.00
N LEU A 17 -1.88 -10.90 15.98
CA LEU A 17 -3.05 -10.67 15.12
C LEU A 17 -3.49 -11.95 14.39
N ARG A 18 -2.55 -12.81 14.00
CA ARG A 18 -2.84 -14.11 13.40
C ARG A 18 -3.45 -15.07 14.43
N ALA A 19 -2.94 -15.09 15.66
CA ALA A 19 -3.52 -15.88 16.75
C ALA A 19 -4.97 -15.46 17.05
N CYS A 20 -5.28 -14.17 16.93
CA CYS A 20 -6.64 -13.64 17.04
C CYS A 20 -7.52 -13.85 15.78
N GLY A 21 -7.01 -14.51 14.72
CA GLY A 21 -7.77 -14.79 13.50
C GLY A 21 -7.84 -13.62 12.49
N TYR A 22 -7.08 -12.54 12.70
CA TYR A 22 -7.05 -11.41 11.79
C TYR A 22 -6.03 -11.60 10.64
N SER A 23 -6.50 -11.41 9.41
CA SER A 23 -5.61 -11.31 8.24
C SER A 23 -4.98 -9.92 8.15
N THR A 24 -3.67 -9.83 7.92
CA THR A 24 -2.90 -8.58 7.89
C THR A 24 -2.09 -8.44 6.59
N VAL A 25 -1.96 -7.21 6.09
CA VAL A 25 -1.12 -6.87 4.93
C VAL A 25 -0.27 -5.66 5.28
N LYS A 26 1.04 -5.73 5.01
CA LYS A 26 2.02 -4.69 5.38
C LYS A 26 3.06 -4.45 4.30
N THR A 27 3.69 -3.28 4.38
CA THR A 27 5.02 -3.03 3.81
C THR A 27 6.08 -3.34 4.87
N THR A 28 7.33 -3.69 4.51
CA THR A 28 8.42 -3.86 5.49
C THR A 28 9.57 -2.91 5.16
N PRO A 29 10.31 -2.41 6.19
CA PRO A 29 11.59 -1.74 5.96
C PRO A 29 12.56 -2.67 5.23
N LEU A 30 13.47 -2.10 4.42
CA LEU A 30 14.39 -2.84 3.55
C LEU A 30 15.24 -3.89 4.28
N ASN A 31 15.47 -3.70 5.58
CA ASN A 31 16.35 -4.54 6.41
C ASN A 31 15.69 -5.84 6.89
N ASN A 32 14.37 -5.99 6.74
CA ASN A 32 13.62 -7.18 7.15
C ASN A 32 13.03 -7.89 5.92
N ILE A 33 13.89 -8.57 5.15
CA ILE A 33 13.51 -9.32 3.94
C ILE A 33 13.06 -10.74 4.36
N HIS A 34 11.81 -10.87 4.82
CA HIS A 34 11.21 -12.17 5.13
C HIS A 34 9.82 -12.32 4.53
N ILE A 35 9.62 -12.05 3.24
CA ILE A 35 8.29 -12.27 2.66
C ILE A 35 8.37 -12.74 1.19
N ILE A 36 8.31 -14.07 1.00
CA ILE A 36 7.90 -14.70 -0.25
C ILE A 36 6.38 -14.88 -0.15
N HIS A 37 5.61 -14.08 -0.86
CA HIS A 37 4.19 -14.36 -1.10
C HIS A 37 4.06 -14.83 -2.55
N GLN A 38 4.02 -16.15 -2.75
CA GLN A 38 3.43 -16.72 -3.96
C GLN A 38 1.93 -16.45 -3.86
N THR A 39 1.41 -15.64 -4.77
CA THR A 39 -0.02 -15.35 -4.87
C THR A 39 -0.41 -15.36 -6.33
N ASP A 40 -1.36 -16.23 -6.67
CA ASP A 40 -1.87 -16.37 -8.04
C ASP A 40 -3.01 -15.38 -8.35
N ASP A 41 -3.32 -14.51 -7.38
CA ASP A 41 -4.47 -13.63 -7.42
C ASP A 41 -4.08 -12.23 -7.94
N PHE A 42 -4.16 -12.09 -9.26
CA PHE A 42 -3.86 -10.86 -9.97
C PHE A 42 -5.11 -10.22 -10.57
N GLN A 43 -5.22 -8.90 -10.42
CA GLN A 43 -6.24 -8.10 -11.07
C GLN A 43 -5.60 -7.17 -12.10
N ALA A 44 -6.22 -7.08 -13.27
CA ALA A 44 -5.77 -6.14 -14.29
C ALA A 44 -6.22 -4.72 -13.97
N LYS A 45 -5.28 -3.76 -13.95
CA LYS A 45 -5.56 -2.35 -13.69
C LYS A 45 -4.82 -1.46 -14.68
N ILE A 46 -5.53 -0.45 -15.22
CA ILE A 46 -4.90 0.57 -16.05
C ILE A 46 -4.06 1.48 -15.14
N ARG A 47 -2.78 1.61 -15.44
CA ARG A 47 -1.85 2.48 -14.73
C ARG A 47 -1.31 3.55 -15.67
N ARG A 48 -1.06 4.73 -15.11
CA ARG A 48 -0.35 5.81 -15.79
C ARG A 48 1.15 5.59 -15.67
N ARG A 49 1.87 5.86 -16.76
CA ARG A 49 3.34 5.82 -16.79
C ARG A 49 3.88 6.82 -15.76
N PRO A 50 4.83 6.41 -14.90
CA PRO A 50 5.40 7.31 -13.91
C PRO A 50 6.24 8.43 -14.55
N ARG A 51 6.34 9.57 -13.84
CA ARG A 51 7.20 10.69 -14.21
C ARG A 51 8.68 10.26 -14.17
N LYS A 52 9.51 10.92 -14.99
CA LYS A 52 10.97 10.68 -15.04
C LYS A 52 11.66 10.89 -13.69
N THR A 53 11.11 11.74 -12.83
CA THR A 53 11.66 12.08 -11.50
C THR A 53 11.36 11.06 -10.40
N SER A 54 10.55 10.03 -10.65
CA SER A 54 10.28 8.99 -9.66
C SER A 54 11.51 8.12 -9.41
N THR A 55 11.76 7.72 -8.16
CA THR A 55 12.92 6.92 -7.71
C THR A 55 13.19 5.70 -8.59
N ASN A 56 12.13 4.97 -8.98
CA ASN A 56 12.24 3.74 -9.78
C ASN A 56 11.80 3.96 -11.25
N SER A 57 11.78 5.21 -11.71
CA SER A 57 11.26 5.57 -13.04
C SER A 57 12.00 4.87 -14.17
N ARG A 58 13.32 4.70 -14.05
CA ARG A 58 14.16 4.07 -15.08
C ARG A 58 13.66 2.66 -15.41
N ILE A 59 13.44 1.83 -14.38
CA ILE A 59 13.00 0.44 -14.53
C ILE A 59 11.53 0.40 -14.96
N VAL A 60 10.65 1.10 -14.24
CA VAL A 60 9.21 1.01 -14.48
C VAL A 60 8.86 1.56 -15.88
N ARG A 61 9.50 2.64 -16.34
CA ARG A 61 9.21 3.21 -17.66
C ARG A 61 9.61 2.29 -18.82
N LEU A 62 10.55 1.35 -18.64
CA LEU A 62 10.87 0.33 -19.64
C LEU A 62 9.68 -0.61 -19.87
N VAL A 63 8.99 -1.01 -18.79
CA VAL A 63 7.78 -1.84 -18.87
C VAL A 63 6.66 -1.13 -19.66
N PHE A 64 6.57 0.19 -19.55
CA PHE A 64 5.58 1.00 -20.28
C PHE A 64 5.98 1.30 -21.73
N LYS A 65 7.26 1.14 -22.11
CA LYS A 65 7.81 1.57 -23.41
C LYS A 65 7.42 3.02 -23.70
N GLU A 66 6.81 3.33 -24.84
CA GLU A 66 6.35 4.67 -25.18
C GLU A 66 4.91 4.98 -24.72
N LYS A 67 4.18 3.97 -24.23
CA LYS A 67 2.76 4.14 -23.87
C LYS A 67 2.60 4.98 -22.60
N HIS A 68 1.75 6.00 -22.67
CA HIS A 68 1.42 6.85 -21.51
C HIS A 68 0.61 6.10 -20.45
N THR A 69 -0.19 5.11 -20.85
CA THR A 69 -0.94 4.22 -19.96
C THR A 69 -0.75 2.77 -20.38
N LYS A 70 -0.81 1.84 -19.43
CA LYS A 70 -0.71 0.40 -19.69
C LYS A 70 -1.58 -0.38 -18.72
N LYS A 71 -2.25 -1.42 -19.21
CA LYS A 71 -2.94 -2.42 -18.38
C LYS A 71 -1.88 -3.36 -17.78
N LEU A 72 -1.78 -3.36 -16.46
CA LEU A 72 -0.84 -4.21 -15.71
C LEU A 72 -1.63 -5.16 -14.82
N HIS A 73 -1.18 -6.42 -14.74
CA HIS A 73 -1.67 -7.37 -13.75
C HIS A 73 -0.95 -7.12 -12.44
N ILE A 74 -1.72 -6.78 -11.40
CA ILE A 74 -1.20 -6.40 -10.10
C ILE A 74 -1.82 -7.35 -9.08
N PRO A 75 -1.04 -7.87 -8.12
CA PRO A 75 -1.60 -8.68 -7.04
C PRO A 75 -2.75 -7.96 -6.33
N ARG A 76 -3.87 -8.65 -6.11
CA ARG A 76 -5.09 -8.06 -5.52
C ARG A 76 -4.81 -7.46 -4.14
N PHE A 77 -3.99 -8.11 -3.33
CA PHE A 77 -3.63 -7.61 -1.99
C PHE A 77 -2.86 -6.28 -2.04
N ILE A 78 -1.96 -6.08 -3.02
CA ILE A 78 -1.24 -4.81 -3.23
C ILE A 78 -2.21 -3.72 -3.67
N ASN A 79 -3.15 -4.05 -4.57
CA ASN A 79 -4.16 -3.10 -5.00
C ASN A 79 -5.06 -2.67 -3.84
N ASN A 80 -5.50 -3.63 -3.02
CA ASN A 80 -6.32 -3.37 -1.85
C ASN A 80 -5.56 -2.54 -0.80
N TYR A 81 -4.30 -2.87 -0.51
CA TYR A 81 -3.47 -2.07 0.40
C TYR A 81 -3.43 -0.60 -0.01
N ASN A 82 -3.10 -0.32 -1.28
CA ASN A 82 -3.04 1.05 -1.79
C ASN A 82 -4.39 1.80 -1.73
N TYR A 83 -5.51 1.06 -1.78
CA TYR A 83 -6.84 1.64 -1.68
C TYR A 83 -7.22 1.94 -0.23
N TYR A 84 -7.01 0.99 0.67
CA TYR A 84 -7.47 1.07 2.06
C TYR A 84 -6.54 1.87 2.98
N ILE A 85 -5.23 1.93 2.69
CA ILE A 85 -4.25 2.57 3.60
C ILE A 85 -4.53 4.06 3.82
N LYS A 86 -5.10 4.75 2.82
CA LYS A 86 -5.40 6.19 2.89
C LYS A 86 -6.67 6.53 3.67
N ARG A 87 -7.44 5.54 4.15
CA ARG A 87 -8.75 5.80 4.77
C ARG A 87 -8.64 6.55 6.09
N VAL A 88 -7.59 6.28 6.88
CA VAL A 88 -7.36 6.97 8.15
C VAL A 88 -7.02 8.44 7.90
N ASP A 89 -6.06 8.71 7.01
CA ASP A 89 -5.68 10.08 6.64
C ASP A 89 -6.87 10.87 6.08
N LEU A 90 -7.66 10.24 5.21
CA LEU A 90 -8.85 10.85 4.62
C LEU A 90 -9.90 11.21 5.70
N ALA A 91 -10.15 10.32 6.65
CA ALA A 91 -11.04 10.59 7.78
C ALA A 91 -10.52 11.73 8.66
N ASN A 92 -9.21 11.80 8.88
CA ASN A 92 -8.59 12.90 9.62
C ASN A 92 -8.70 14.24 8.88
N GLN A 93 -8.51 14.25 7.56
CA GLN A 93 -8.70 15.42 6.73
C GLN A 93 -10.16 15.93 6.77
N PHE A 94 -11.13 15.01 6.75
CA PHE A 94 -12.53 15.40 6.93
C PHE A 94 -12.80 15.96 8.33
N ARG A 95 -12.18 15.38 9.36
CA ARG A 95 -12.30 15.88 10.73
C ARG A 95 -11.72 17.29 10.87
N GLU A 96 -10.53 17.53 10.34
CA GLU A 96 -9.86 18.85 10.35
C GLU A 96 -10.75 20.00 9.85
N VAL A 97 -11.57 19.75 8.82
CA VAL A 97 -12.50 20.76 8.26
C VAL A 97 -13.55 21.23 9.28
N TYR A 98 -13.88 20.41 10.28
CA TYR A 98 -14.94 20.67 11.26
C TYR A 98 -14.43 20.81 12.70
N GLU A 99 -13.13 20.67 12.94
CA GLU A 99 -12.57 20.80 14.29
C GLU A 99 -12.57 22.27 14.73
N THR A 100 -13.49 22.61 15.62
CA THR A 100 -13.38 23.77 16.50
C THR A 100 -12.53 23.37 17.70
N HIS A 101 -11.21 23.27 17.49
CA HIS A 101 -10.29 23.00 18.59
C HIS A 101 -10.49 24.05 19.70
N ARG A 102 -11.07 23.64 20.83
CA ARG A 102 -11.10 24.47 22.03
C ARG A 102 -9.69 24.55 22.56
N ILE A 103 -9.09 25.72 22.40
CA ILE A 103 -7.85 26.09 23.06
C ILE A 103 -8.23 26.26 24.54
N THR A 104 -7.81 25.31 25.37
CA THR A 104 -7.89 25.44 26.84
C THR A 104 -6.53 25.80 27.37
#